data_AF-A0A537DNJ2-F1
#
_entry.id   AF-A0A537DNJ2-F1
#
_cell.length_a   1.000
_cell.length_b   1.000
_cell.length_c   1.000
_cell.angle_alpha   90.00
_cell.angle_beta   90.00
_cell.angle_gamma   90.00
#
_symmetry.space_group_name_H-M   'P 1'
#
loop_
_entity.id
_entity.type
_entity.pdbx_description
1 polymer ?
#
loop_
_entity_poly.entity_id
_entity_poly.type
_entity_poly.pdbx_seq_one_letter_code
_entity_poly.pdbx_strand_id
1 'polypeptide(L)'
;MEKRLLLLPLAWVVFGLGEVYGLRFFLGPIVNIAPTIPNDKPIGGSIFPVLFFNVAAVLAVLAVSLYSLGVWNVDLSRRKDKADLGALLVLVIGGLLLWYVPLSFFFVVAAVVYLLAVNIE
;
A
#
# COMPACT_ATOMS: atom_id res chain seq x y z
N MET A 1 -24.66 -3.59 17.26
CA MET A 1 -24.66 -2.97 15.92
C MET A 1 -24.16 -1.52 15.95
N GLU A 2 -24.64 -0.66 16.86
CA GLU A 2 -24.25 0.76 16.91
C GLU A 2 -22.74 1.03 16.93
N LYS A 3 -21.96 0.31 17.75
CA LYS A 3 -20.50 0.48 17.79
C LYS A 3 -19.78 0.13 16.48
N ARG A 4 -20.33 -0.80 15.69
CA ARG A 4 -19.75 -1.19 14.39
C ARG A 4 -20.02 -0.14 13.34
N LEU A 5 -21.23 0.42 13.30
CA LEU A 5 -21.62 1.50 12.39
C LEU A 5 -20.76 2.75 12.53
N LEU A 6 -20.21 3.03 13.72
CA LEU A 6 -19.27 4.14 13.94
C LEU A 6 -17.92 3.95 13.21
N LEU A 7 -17.59 2.73 12.78
CA LEU A 7 -16.37 2.45 12.01
C LEU A 7 -16.49 2.95 10.55
N LEU A 8 -17.70 3.04 10.00
CA LEU A 8 -17.92 3.57 8.64
C LEU A 8 -17.38 4.99 8.46
N PRO A 9 -17.85 6.01 9.21
CA PRO A 9 -17.35 7.37 9.03
C PRO A 9 -15.85 7.45 9.29
N LEU A 10 -15.33 6.68 10.25
CA LEU A 10 -13.90 6.67 10.57
C LEU A 10 -13.07 6.06 9.43
N ALA A 11 -13.51 4.94 8.84
CA ALA A 11 -12.84 4.29 7.72
C ALA A 11 -12.80 5.20 6.48
N TRP A 12 -13.92 5.85 6.16
CA TRP A 12 -14.00 6.76 5.02
C TRP A 12 -13.22 8.06 5.23
N VAL A 13 -13.20 8.60 6.46
CA VAL A 13 -12.37 9.78 6.79
C VAL A 13 -10.88 9.43 6.70
N VAL A 14 -10.45 8.31 7.27
CA VAL A 14 -9.05 7.86 7.21
C VAL A 14 -8.64 7.57 5.76
N PHE A 15 -9.52 6.96 4.96
CA PHE A 15 -9.26 6.73 3.54
C PHE A 15 -9.16 8.03 2.75
N GLY A 16 -10.14 8.93 2.88
CA GLY A 16 -10.13 10.19 2.13
C GLY A 16 -8.93 11.08 2.49
N LEU A 17 -8.60 11.19 3.79
CA LEU A 17 -7.41 11.92 4.21
C LEU A 17 -6.13 11.19 3.78
N GLY A 18 -6.06 9.88 3.97
CA GLY A 18 -4.90 9.06 3.61
C GLY A 18 -4.59 9.09 2.12
N GLU A 19 -5.62 9.06 1.27
CA GLU A 19 -5.50 9.19 -0.18
C GLU A 19 -4.98 10.58 -0.55
N VAL A 20 -5.57 11.65 -0.01
CA VAL A 20 -5.12 13.03 -0.30
C VAL A 20 -3.67 13.25 0.13
N TYR A 21 -3.31 12.87 1.36
CA TYR A 21 -1.95 13.06 1.86
C TYR A 21 -0.95 12.09 1.21
N GLY A 22 -1.36 10.85 0.95
CA GLY A 22 -0.54 9.84 0.28
C GLY A 22 -0.24 10.23 -1.16
N LEU A 23 -1.26 10.58 -1.94
CA LEU A 23 -1.09 11.09 -3.31
C LEU A 23 -0.26 12.37 -3.32
N ARG A 24 -0.47 13.31 -2.38
CA ARG A 24 0.40 14.49 -2.26
C ARG A 24 1.85 14.13 -1.95
N PHE A 25 2.07 13.13 -1.11
CA PHE A 25 3.41 12.64 -0.84
C PHE A 25 4.01 12.06 -2.12
N PHE A 26 3.36 11.13 -2.81
CA PHE A 26 3.96 10.44 -3.96
C PHE A 26 4.03 11.28 -5.24
N LEU A 27 3.06 12.17 -5.47
CA LEU A 27 2.92 12.92 -6.72
C LEU A 27 3.24 14.42 -6.57
N GLY A 28 3.52 14.91 -5.36
CA GLY A 28 3.70 16.33 -5.10
C GLY A 28 2.38 17.09 -4.93
N PRO A 29 2.39 18.43 -4.92
CA PRO A 29 1.20 19.24 -4.65
C PRO A 29 0.09 18.98 -5.66
N ILE A 30 -1.06 18.47 -5.20
CA ILE A 30 -2.27 18.34 -6.01
C ILE A 30 -2.92 19.74 -6.09
N VAL A 31 -2.58 20.48 -7.14
CA VAL A 31 -3.14 21.81 -7.46
C VAL A 31 -4.13 21.70 -8.62
N ASN A 32 -5.22 22.48 -8.57
CA ASN A 32 -6.32 22.52 -9.57
C ASN A 32 -5.93 23.15 -10.93
N ILE A 33 -4.64 23.29 -11.20
CA ILE A 33 -4.09 23.81 -12.45
C ILE A 33 -3.36 22.62 -13.01
N ALA A 34 -3.70 22.09 -14.19
CA ALA A 34 -2.93 21.00 -14.78
C ALA A 34 -1.46 21.43 -14.95
N PRO A 35 -0.49 20.90 -14.18
CA PRO A 35 0.90 21.23 -14.41
C PRO A 35 1.63 19.98 -14.85
N THR A 36 2.54 20.12 -15.78
CA THR A 36 3.64 19.17 -15.94
C THR A 36 4.41 19.14 -14.62
N ILE A 37 4.06 18.20 -13.72
CA ILE A 37 4.76 17.99 -12.46
C ILE A 37 6.13 17.40 -12.81
N PRO A 38 7.25 18.08 -12.51
CA PRO A 38 8.56 17.44 -12.55
C PRO A 38 8.59 16.44 -11.40
N ASN A 39 8.37 15.17 -11.72
CA ASN A 39 8.35 14.09 -10.74
C ASN A 39 9.80 13.70 -10.41
N ASP A 40 10.46 14.46 -9.53
CA ASP A 40 11.84 14.19 -9.07
C ASP A 40 11.95 12.98 -8.13
N LYS A 41 10.88 12.16 -7.99
CA LYS A 41 10.91 10.96 -7.15
C LYS A 41 11.37 9.75 -7.97
N PRO A 42 12.46 9.06 -7.58
CA PRO A 42 13.07 7.98 -8.36
C PRO A 42 12.15 6.76 -8.63
N ILE A 43 11.00 6.67 -7.96
CA ILE A 43 10.05 5.54 -8.03
C ILE A 43 8.62 6.01 -8.39
N GLY A 44 8.38 7.31 -8.51
CA GLY A 44 7.06 7.89 -8.83
C GLY A 44 6.56 7.57 -10.25
N GLY A 45 7.37 6.93 -11.10
CA GLY A 45 7.02 6.55 -12.47
C GLY A 45 6.54 5.12 -12.67
N SER A 46 6.56 4.25 -11.64
CA SER A 46 6.11 2.86 -11.80
C SER A 46 4.60 2.74 -11.54
N ILE A 47 3.86 2.44 -12.60
CA ILE A 47 2.40 2.28 -12.58
C ILE A 47 1.96 1.13 -11.66
N PHE A 48 2.70 0.03 -11.61
CA PHE A 48 2.27 -1.20 -10.91
C PHE A 48 2.14 -1.05 -9.40
N PRO A 49 3.14 -0.52 -8.66
CA PRO A 49 3.01 -0.34 -7.21
C PRO A 49 1.96 0.70 -6.82
N VAL A 50 1.81 1.78 -7.61
CA VAL A 50 0.78 2.80 -7.39
C VAL A 50 -0.61 2.20 -7.56
N LEU A 51 -0.82 1.42 -8.62
CA LEU A 51 -2.07 0.67 -8.82
C LEU A 51 -2.33 -0.31 -7.68
N PHE A 52 -1.31 -1.06 -7.25
CA PHE A 52 -1.46 -1.98 -6.12
C PHE A 52 -1.91 -1.26 -4.85
N PHE A 53 -1.28 -0.12 -4.52
CA PHE A 53 -1.66 0.69 -3.35
C PHE A 53 -3.12 1.17 -3.43
N ASN A 54 -3.52 1.73 -4.56
CA ASN A 54 -4.89 2.23 -4.75
C ASN A 54 -5.92 1.11 -4.64
N VAL A 55 -5.67 -0.03 -5.28
CA VAL A 55 -6.56 -1.21 -5.20
C VAL A 55 -6.62 -1.74 -3.77
N ALA A 56 -5.47 -1.87 -3.09
CA ALA A 56 -5.43 -2.34 -1.70
C ALA A 56 -6.17 -1.39 -0.75
N ALA A 57 -6.02 -0.08 -0.91
CA ALA A 57 -6.69 0.92 -0.11
C ALA A 57 -8.23 0.88 -0.30
N VAL A 58 -8.70 0.76 -1.55
CA VAL A 58 -10.13 0.60 -1.86
C VAL A 58 -10.68 -0.70 -1.27
N LEU A 59 -9.96 -1.81 -1.41
CA LEU A 59 -10.35 -3.10 -0.83
C LEU A 59 -10.40 -3.04 0.70
N ALA A 60 -9.48 -2.32 1.35
CA ALA A 60 -9.48 -2.14 2.80
C ALA A 60 -10.72 -1.37 3.29
N VAL A 61 -11.11 -0.30 2.60
CA VAL A 61 -12.33 0.45 2.94
C VAL A 61 -13.59 -0.37 2.71
N LEU A 62 -13.64 -1.12 1.61
CA LEU A 62 -14.74 -2.06 1.33
C LEU A 62 -14.86 -3.10 2.43
N ALA A 63 -13.74 -3.73 2.81
CA ALA A 63 -13.66 -4.71 3.88
C ALA A 63 -14.19 -4.14 5.22
N VAL A 64 -13.72 -2.96 5.62
CA VAL A 64 -14.19 -2.31 6.86
C VAL A 64 -15.65 -1.89 6.77
N SER A 65 -16.12 -1.45 5.60
CA SER A 65 -17.53 -1.10 5.37
C SER A 65 -18.43 -2.33 5.49
N LEU A 66 -18.05 -3.46 4.88
CA LEU A 66 -18.78 -4.73 4.98
C LEU A 66 -18.79 -5.27 6.42
N TYR A 67 -17.69 -5.11 7.14
CA TYR A 67 -17.61 -5.47 8.56
C TYR A 67 -18.52 -4.59 9.43
N SER A 68 -18.49 -3.28 9.19
CA SER A 68 -19.30 -2.28 9.88
C SER A 68 -20.80 -2.52 9.68
N LEU A 69 -21.22 -2.82 8.45
CA LEU A 69 -22.59 -3.15 8.08
C LEU A 69 -23.04 -4.53 8.60
N GLY A 70 -22.12 -5.33 9.13
CA GLY A 70 -22.41 -6.68 9.63
C GLY A 70 -22.59 -7.73 8.53
N VAL A 71 -22.31 -7.39 7.27
CA VAL A 71 -22.33 -8.32 6.12
C VAL A 71 -21.16 -9.30 6.23
N TRP A 72 -20.00 -8.82 6.65
CA TRP A 72 -18.84 -9.65 6.92
C TRP A 72 -18.60 -9.72 8.43
N ASN A 73 -18.74 -10.91 9.02
CA ASN A 73 -18.57 -11.08 10.46
C ASN A 73 -17.32 -11.92 10.72
N VAL A 74 -16.24 -11.25 11.11
CA VAL A 74 -14.97 -11.90 11.48
C VAL A 74 -15.02 -12.29 12.94
N ASP A 75 -14.86 -13.59 13.22
CA ASP A 75 -14.81 -14.14 14.56
C ASP A 75 -13.35 -14.45 14.95
N LEU A 76 -12.73 -13.52 15.68
CA LEU A 76 -11.37 -13.68 16.17
C LEU A 76 -11.21 -14.82 17.20
N SER A 77 -12.26 -15.53 17.61
CA SER A 77 -12.10 -16.77 18.37
C SER A 77 -11.75 -17.96 17.46
N ARG A 78 -12.12 -17.89 16.17
CA ARG A 78 -11.87 -18.95 15.19
C ARG A 78 -10.46 -18.86 14.63
N ARG A 79 -9.75 -19.99 14.68
CA ARG A 79 -8.39 -20.09 14.11
C ARG A 79 -8.35 -19.79 12.61
N LYS A 80 -9.39 -20.18 11.88
CA LYS A 80 -9.51 -19.93 10.43
C LYS A 80 -9.55 -18.43 10.13
N ASP A 81 -10.47 -17.70 10.74
CA ASP A 81 -10.62 -16.26 10.55
C ASP A 81 -9.35 -15.48 10.93
N LYS A 82 -8.62 -15.92 11.96
CA LYS A 82 -7.29 -15.37 12.29
C LYS A 82 -6.26 -15.63 11.18
N ALA A 83 -6.23 -16.83 10.62
CA ALA A 83 -5.30 -17.19 9.57
C ALA A 83 -5.60 -16.41 8.27
N ASP A 84 -6.87 -16.25 7.94
CA ASP A 84 -7.32 -15.49 6.77
C ASP A 84 -6.97 -14.00 6.91
N LEU A 85 -7.18 -13.40 8.09
CA LEU A 85 -6.72 -12.04 8.38
C LEU A 85 -5.19 -11.91 8.34
N GLY A 86 -4.47 -12.91 8.86
CA GLY A 86 -3.01 -12.94 8.81
C GLY A 86 -2.49 -13.01 7.37
N ALA A 87 -3.11 -13.82 6.51
CA ALA A 87 -2.77 -13.91 5.10
C ALA A 87 -3.03 -12.58 4.37
N LEU A 88 -4.15 -11.93 4.66
CA LEU A 88 -4.47 -10.58 4.16
C LEU A 88 -3.41 -9.55 4.57
N LEU A 89 -3.00 -9.57 5.84
CA LEU A 89 -1.95 -8.68 6.34
C LEU A 89 -0.62 -8.93 5.61
N VAL A 90 -0.21 -10.20 5.47
CA VAL A 90 1.02 -10.57 4.77
C VAL A 90 0.96 -10.17 3.29
N LEU A 91 -0.20 -10.32 2.64
CA LEU A 91 -0.40 -9.88 1.26
C LEU A 91 -0.19 -8.37 1.10
N VAL A 92 -0.79 -7.57 1.99
CA VAL A 92 -0.69 -6.10 1.96
C VAL A 92 0.75 -5.65 2.25
N ILE A 93 1.37 -6.18 3.31
CA ILE A 93 2.76 -5.84 3.67
C ILE A 93 3.72 -6.29 2.57
N GLY A 94 3.55 -7.50 2.04
CA GLY A 94 4.35 -8.03 0.94
C GLY A 94 4.27 -7.16 -0.30
N GLY A 95 3.06 -6.73 -0.69
CA GLY A 95 2.90 -5.82 -1.81
C GLY A 95 3.48 -4.42 -1.58
N LEU A 96 3.45 -3.90 -0.34
CA LEU A 96 4.16 -2.67 0.02
C LEU A 96 5.68 -2.83 -0.07
N LEU A 97 6.21 -3.99 0.33
CA LEU A 97 7.65 -4.29 0.24
C LEU A 97 8.12 -4.42 -1.21
N LEU A 98 7.27 -4.89 -2.14
CA LEU A 98 7.58 -4.89 -3.58
C LEU A 98 7.95 -3.50 -4.11
N TRP A 99 7.50 -2.44 -3.45
CA TRP A 99 7.86 -1.08 -3.83
C TRP A 99 9.33 -0.75 -3.65
N TYR A 100 9.99 -1.43 -2.71
CA TYR A 100 11.40 -1.28 -2.40
C TYR A 100 12.27 -2.34 -3.06
N VAL A 101 11.67 -3.35 -3.69
CA VAL A 101 12.40 -4.42 -4.39
C VAL A 101 13.34 -3.86 -5.47
N PRO A 102 12.93 -2.94 -6.37
CA PRO A 102 13.84 -2.36 -7.35
C PRO A 102 15.06 -1.66 -6.73
N LEU A 103 14.86 -0.95 -5.61
CA LEU A 103 15.93 -0.27 -4.89
C LEU A 103 16.91 -1.28 -4.27
N SER A 104 16.39 -2.30 -3.59
CA SER A 104 17.22 -3.38 -3.02
C SER A 104 17.98 -4.15 -4.09
N PHE A 105 17.34 -4.43 -5.23
CA PHE A 105 17.94 -5.15 -6.35
C PHE A 105 19.08 -4.36 -6.99
N PHE A 106 18.94 -3.03 -7.12
CA PHE A 106 20.02 -2.16 -7.60
C PHE A 106 21.29 -2.30 -6.75
N PHE A 107 21.19 -2.24 -5.43
CA PHE A 107 22.34 -2.41 -4.55
C PHE A 107 22.95 -3.81 -4.63
N VAL A 108 22.13 -4.86 -4.76
CA VAL A 108 22.61 -6.22 -4.96
C VAL A 108 23.38 -6.35 -6.28
N VAL A 109 22.86 -5.80 -7.38
CA VAL A 109 23.55 -5.81 -8.68
C VAL A 109 24.86 -5.03 -8.60
N ALA A 110 24.86 -3.85 -7.98
CA ALA A 110 26.07 -3.06 -7.78
C ALA A 110 27.13 -3.81 -6.95
N ALA A 111 26.71 -4.49 -5.88
CA ALA A 111 27.59 -5.33 -5.06
C ALA A 111 28.14 -6.52 -5.84
N VAL A 112 27.32 -7.20 -6.66
CA VAL A 112 27.76 -8.30 -7.52
C VAL A 112 28.78 -7.82 -8.56
N VAL A 113 28.53 -6.68 -9.21
CA VAL A 113 29.47 -6.08 -10.18
C VAL A 113 30.80 -5.75 -9.50
N TYR A 114 30.77 -5.15 -8.30
CA TYR A 114 31.98 -4.88 -7.52
C TYR A 114 32.74 -6.16 -7.15
N LEU A 115 32.04 -7.17 -6.62
CA LEU A 115 32.64 -8.45 -6.24
C LEU A 115 33.22 -9.20 -7.44
N LEU A 116 32.61 -9.08 -8.61
CA LEU A 116 33.16 -9.63 -9.85
C LEU A 116 34.38 -8.82 -10.31
N ALA A 117 34.31 -7.48 -10.29
CA ALA A 117 35.42 -6.62 -10.70
C ALA A 117 36.68 -6.82 -9.85
N VAL A 118 36.53 -7.02 -8.54
CA VAL A 118 37.65 -7.23 -7.61
C VAL A 118 38.21 -8.65 -7.68
N ASN A 119 37.44 -9.65 -8.14
CA ASN A 119 37.90 -11.04 -8.30
C ASN A 119 38.49 -11.34 -9.69
N ILE A 120 38.67 -10.35 -10.57
CA ILE A 120 39.28 -10.53 -11.91
C ILE A 120 40.80 -10.27 -11.91
N GLU A 121 41.42 -10.09 -10.73
CA GLU A 121 42.90 -10.16 -10.58
C GLU A 121 43.42 -11.60 -10.54
#